data_AF-A0A139BU83-F1
#
_entry.id   AF-A0A139BU83-F1
#
_cell.length_a   1.000
_cell.length_b   1.000
_cell.length_c   1.000
_cell.angle_alpha   90.00
_cell.angle_beta   90.00
_cell.angle_gamma   90.00
#
_symmetry.space_group_name_H-M   'P 1'
#
loop_
_entity.id
_entity.type
_entity.pdbx_description
1 polymer ?
#
loop_
_entity_poly.entity_id
_entity_poly.type
_entity_poly.pdbx_seq_one_letter_code
_entity_poly.pdbx_strand_id
1 'polypeptide(L)' 'MTYSLFITADELRELTGFTLKSRQIDQLRKMGIPFRTNGHGKPVVTRFAIEGKTDQQPIPQRLVWQSAMIQQDRKAA' A
#
# COMPACT_ATOMS: atom_id res chain seq x y z
N MET A 1 15.79 -16.68 5.61
CA MET A 1 15.45 -15.42 4.93
C MET A 1 14.48 -14.65 5.82
N THR A 2 14.99 -13.68 6.58
CA THR A 2 14.19 -12.85 7.48
C THR A 2 13.46 -11.78 6.68
N TYR A 3 12.13 -11.85 6.65
CA TYR A 3 11.30 -10.85 5.98
C TYR A 3 11.18 -9.62 6.88
N SER A 4 11.84 -8.51 6.50
CA SER A 4 11.67 -7.22 7.17
C SER A 4 10.47 -6.47 6.59
N LEU A 5 9.68 -5.84 7.46
CA LEU A 5 8.54 -5.01 7.08
C LEU A 5 8.94 -3.81 6.20
N PHE A 6 10.13 -3.27 6.48
CA PHE A 6 10.72 -2.16 5.74
C PHE A 6 11.82 -2.66 4.81
N ILE A 7 11.99 -1.96 3.69
CA ILE A 7 13.13 -2.20 2.81
C ILE A 7 14.43 -1.78 3.50
N THR A 8 15.47 -2.55 3.24
CA THR A 8 16.81 -2.28 3.75
C THR A 8 17.46 -1.11 3.01
N ALA A 9 18.61 -0.64 3.51
CA ALA A 9 19.33 0.46 2.88
C ALA A 9 19.84 0.09 1.47
N ASP A 10 20.27 -1.15 1.27
CA ASP A 10 20.79 -1.61 0.00
C ASP A 10 19.67 -1.84 -1.01
N GLU A 11 18.54 -2.42 -0.59
CA GLU A 11 17.34 -2.52 -1.43
C GLU A 11 16.79 -1.16 -1.83
N LEU A 12 16.83 -0.17 -0.92
CA LEU A 12 16.43 1.20 -1.24
C LEU A 12 17.38 1.85 -2.25
N ARG A 13 18.69 1.55 -2.21
CA ARG A 13 19.66 2.01 -3.21
C ARG A 13 19.42 1.34 -4.56
N GLU A 14 19.13 0.05 -4.57
CA GLU A 14 18.81 -0.69 -5.79
C GLU A 14 17.50 -0.18 -6.43
N LEU A 15 16.45 0.00 -5.62
CA LEU A 15 15.16 0.52 -6.05
C LEU A 15 15.24 1.93 -6.65
N THR A 16 16.04 2.81 -6.03
CA THR A 16 16.11 4.22 -6.45
C THR A 16 17.29 4.54 -7.37
N GLY A 17 18.31 3.69 -7.43
CA GLY A 17 19.57 3.95 -8.11
C GLY A 17 20.47 4.99 -7.43
N PHE A 18 20.12 5.47 -6.23
CA PHE A 18 20.82 6.56 -5.57
C PHE A 18 21.26 6.22 -4.15
N THR A 19 22.42 6.74 -3.74
CA THR A 19 22.93 6.64 -2.36
C THR A 19 22.55 7.86 -1.51
N LEU A 20 22.33 9.02 -2.14
CA LEU A 20 22.01 10.27 -1.47
C LEU A 20 20.53 10.34 -1.09
N LYS A 21 20.23 10.53 0.19
CA LYS A 21 18.85 10.53 0.73
C LYS A 21 17.89 11.50 0.04
N SER A 22 18.36 12.69 -0.36
CA SER A 22 17.53 13.65 -1.11
C SER A 22 17.14 13.13 -2.48
N ARG A 23 18.09 12.57 -3.24
CA ARG A 23 17.81 11.96 -4.54
C ARG A 23 16.92 10.72 -4.42
N GLN A 24 17.07 9.94 -3.36
CA GLN A 24 16.17 8.81 -3.07
C GLN A 24 14.73 9.31 -2.88
N ILE A 25 14.54 10.36 -2.08
CA ILE A 25 13.21 10.99 -1.86
C ILE A 25 12.62 11.50 -3.18
N ASP A 26 13.41 12.22 -3.98
CA ASP A 26 12.94 12.76 -5.27
C ASP A 26 12.58 11.64 -6.25
N GLN A 27 13.36 10.56 -6.26
CA GLN A 27 13.06 9.38 -7.08
C GLN A 27 11.79 8.67 -6.61
N LEU A 28 11.63 8.45 -5.29
CA LEU A 28 10.41 7.84 -4.74
C LEU A 28 9.15 8.67 -5.07
N ARG A 29 9.26 10.01 -5.04
CA ARG A 29 8.19 10.92 -5.48
C ARG A 29 7.86 10.73 -6.97
N LYS A 30 8.87 10.63 -7.84
CA LYS A 30 8.67 10.38 -9.28
C LYS A 30 8.04 9.01 -9.55
N MET A 31 8.38 8.00 -8.77
CA MET A 31 7.82 6.65 -8.87
C MET A 31 6.40 6.55 -8.30
N GLY A 32 5.93 7.57 -7.56
CA GLY A 32 4.63 7.53 -6.89
C GLY A 32 4.57 6.53 -5.73
N ILE A 33 5.72 6.11 -5.19
CA ILE A 33 5.76 5.14 -4.08
C ILE A 33 5.54 5.88 -2.76
N PRO A 34 4.56 5.48 -1.94
CA PRO A 34 4.35 6.06 -0.62
C PRO A 34 5.55 5.79 0.31
N PHE A 35 6.07 6.84 0.94
CA PHE A 35 7.16 6.74 1.91
C PHE A 35 6.97 7.68 3.10
N ARG A 36 7.69 7.41 4.19
CA ARG A 36 7.81 8.32 5.34
C ARG A 36 9.26 8.73 5.52
N THR A 37 9.51 9.93 6.01
CA THR A 37 10.85 10.39 6.36
C THR A 37 11.08 10.18 7.85
N ASN A 38 12.17 9.49 8.22
CA ASN A 38 12.53 9.30 9.63
C ASN A 38 13.23 10.54 10.23
N GLY A 39 13.55 10.52 11.52
CA GLY A 39 14.23 11.62 12.22
C GLY A 39 15.62 11.99 11.65
N HIS A 40 16.26 11.09 10.89
CA HIS A 40 17.54 11.35 10.21
C HIS A 40 17.37 11.90 8.78
N GLY A 41 16.13 12.13 8.34
CA GLY A 41 15.83 12.59 6.98
C GLY A 41 15.93 11.49 5.92
N LYS A 42 15.99 10.20 6.30
CA LYS A 42 16.05 9.07 5.37
C LYS A 42 14.63 8.60 5.02
N PRO A 43 14.35 8.26 3.75
CA PRO A 43 13.08 7.65 3.41
C PRO A 43 12.99 6.22 3.95
N VAL A 44 11.84 5.90 4.53
CA VAL A 44 11.44 4.60 5.03
C VAL A 44 10.21 4.16 4.23
N VAL A 45 10.33 3.00 3.58
CA VAL A 45 9.31 2.42 2.72
C VAL A 45 9.00 1.02 3.23
N THR A 46 7.73 0.68 3.30
CA THR A 46 7.29 -0.69 3.61
C THR A 46 7.30 -1.52 2.33
N ARG A 47 7.58 -2.83 2.43
CA ARG A 47 7.52 -3.72 1.24
C ARG A 47 6.16 -3.68 0.55
N PHE A 48 5.09 -3.62 1.36
CA PHE A 48 3.72 -3.49 0.87
C PHE A 48 3.49 -2.27 -0.03
N ALA A 49 4.20 -1.16 0.19
CA ALA A 49 4.07 0.04 -0.65
C ALA A 49 4.66 -0.15 -2.06
N ILE A 50 5.53 -1.14 -2.25
CA ILE A 50 6.22 -1.43 -3.53
C ILE A 50 5.52 -2.57 -4.25
N GLU A 51 5.20 -3.66 -3.54
CA GLU A 51 4.51 -4.82 -4.10
C GLU A 51 3.10 -4.46 -4.62
N GLY A 52 2.51 -3.39 -4.07
CA GLY A 52 1.15 -2.98 -4.39
C GLY A 52 0.12 -3.92 -3.76
N LYS A 53 -1.15 -3.52 -3.77
CA LYS A 53 -2.23 -4.43 -3.41
C LYS A 53 -2.42 -5.43 -4.56
N THR A 54 -1.89 -6.65 -4.42
CA THR A 54 -2.53 -7.84 -5.01
C THR A 54 -3.81 -8.11 -4.23
N ASP A 55 -4.74 -7.19 -4.37
CA ASP A 55 -6.09 -7.42 -3.95
C ASP A 55 -6.91 -6.66 -4.97
N GLN A 56 -7.22 -7.38 -6.05
CA GLN A 56 -8.57 -7.32 -6.56
C GLN A 56 -9.51 -7.63 -5.40
N GLN A 57 -9.63 -6.73 -4.41
CA GLN A 57 -10.79 -6.77 -3.54
C GLN A 57 -11.91 -6.53 -4.52
N PRO A 58 -12.83 -7.50 -4.72
CA PRO A 58 -14.04 -7.21 -5.45
C PRO A 58 -14.58 -5.98 -4.75
N ILE A 59 -14.72 -4.89 -5.51
CA ILE A 59 -15.41 -3.67 -5.05
C ILE A 59 -16.60 -4.21 -4.27
N PRO A 60 -16.69 -4.03 -2.93
CA PRO A 60 -17.77 -4.65 -2.18
C PRO A 60 -19.02 -4.12 -2.87
N GLN A 61 -19.72 -5.02 -3.58
CA GLN A 61 -20.92 -4.66 -4.32
C GLN A 61 -21.76 -3.99 -3.27
N ARG A 62 -21.90 -2.66 -3.41
CA ARG A 62 -22.43 -1.77 -2.38
C ARG A 62 -23.59 -2.52 -1.77
N LEU A 63 -23.40 -3.02 -0.53
CA LEU A 63 -24.47 -3.77 0.13
C LEU A 63 -25.52 -2.71 0.35
N VAL A 64 -26.46 -2.63 -0.60
CA VAL A 64 -27.61 -1.77 -0.52
C VAL A 64 -28.23 -2.21 0.79
N TRP A 65 -28.25 -1.32 1.77
CA TRP A 65 -28.76 -1.66 3.07
C TRP A 65 -30.23 -2.04 2.87
N GLN A 66 -30.53 -3.32 2.95
CA GLN A 66 -31.88 -3.86 2.81
C GLN A 66 -32.41 -4.08 4.22
N SER A 67 -33.40 -3.29 4.62
CA SER A 67 -34.14 -3.49 5.85
C SER A 67 -34.66 -4.93 5.92
N ALA A 68 -34.54 -5.59 7.09
CA ALA A 68 -34.99 -6.97 7.29
C ALA A 68 -36.46 -7.22 6.86
N MET A 69 -37.28 -6.17 6.90
CA MET A 69 -38.66 -6.17 6.45
C MET A 69 -38.83 -6.51 4.96
N ILE A 70 -37.90 -6.09 4.09
CA ILE A 70 -37.94 -6.36 2.64
C ILE A 70 -37.43 -7.78 2.31
N GLN A 71 -36.59 -8.37 3.17
CA GLN A 71 -36.12 -9.75 2.97
C GLN A 71 -37.18 -10.80 3.29
N GLN A 72 -38.12 -10.49 4.18
CA GLN A 72 -39.13 -11.43 4.65
C GLN A 72 -40.23 -11.69 3.59
N ASP A 73 -40.56 -10.67 2.79
CA ASP A 73 -41.56 -10.75 1.70
C ASP A 73 -41.09 -11.70 0.57
N ARG A 74 -39.78 -11.69 0.26
CA ARG A 74 -39.20 -12.48 -0.84
C ARG A 74 -39.05 -13.97 -0.55
N LYS A 75 -39.12 -14.39 0.72
CA LYS A 75 -39.09 -15.80 1.14
C LYS A 75 -40.47 -16.45 1.16
N ALA A 76 -41.53 -15.66 1.00
CA ALA A 76 -42.92 -16.11 1.08
C ALA A 76 -43.59 -16.29 -0.29
N ALA A 77 -42.83 -16.21 -1.39
CA ALA A 77 -43.27 -16.43 -2.76
C ALA A 77 -42.58 -17.64 -3.39
#